data_AF-A0A5Q0SI95-F1
#
_entry.id   AF-A0A5Q0SI95-F1
#
_cell.length_a   1.000
_cell.length_b   1.000
_cell.length_c   1.000
_cell.angle_alpha   90.00
_cell.angle_beta   90.00
_cell.angle_gamma   90.00
#
_symmetry.space_group_name_H-M   'P 1'
#
loop_
_entity.id
_entity.type
_entity.pdbx_description
1 polymer ?
#
loop_
_entity_poly.entity_id
_entity_poly.type
_entity_poly.pdbx_seq_one_letter_code
_entity_poly.pdbx_strand_id
1 'polypeptide(L)'
;MARFRSEVVIFSILTIIAVVLWFFVPVFGLKSINYEQMITPLGFQILFFESKYLLISPLTILAVIFFIISAVLPLAWRSSRYSLYASTIAAGFGVVMIVNTFIFQQRYLHYYGYSVLPTPNGAFYIFFPSTTYFGLSLYLLVGALGLSVVNSATRARWLSVGRMTLIDKLRSELEKGGIIRGLLTLLTSLGLDYAVVNDTHLKVMDLSLLEEDERNRRLSIFFESNEVIVFSKNSKKVLYQNSEGEIKYYDLEEGIRIALSKILERAVLFNNKQYGGDDNNNKLYN
;
A
#
# COMPACT_ATOMS: atom_id res chain seq x y z
N MET A 1 9.07 10.32 -14.39
CA MET A 1 9.09 8.85 -14.26
C MET A 1 8.17 8.43 -13.12
N ALA A 2 7.11 7.67 -13.40
CA ALA A 2 6.23 7.16 -12.35
C ALA A 2 6.99 6.13 -11.49
N ARG A 3 7.27 6.49 -10.23
CA ARG A 3 7.92 5.59 -9.25
C ARG A 3 6.98 4.42 -8.96
N PHE A 4 7.48 3.18 -9.07
CA PHE A 4 6.75 2.02 -8.58
C PHE A 4 6.58 2.12 -7.07
N ARG A 5 5.42 1.68 -6.57
CA ARG A 5 5.20 1.60 -5.12
C ARG A 5 6.08 0.50 -4.56
N SER A 6 6.87 0.81 -3.53
CA SER A 6 7.83 -0.12 -2.94
C SER A 6 7.16 -1.41 -2.46
N GLU A 7 5.93 -1.33 -1.96
CA GLU A 7 5.12 -2.47 -1.51
C GLU A 7 4.86 -3.48 -2.64
N VAL A 8 4.57 -2.97 -3.84
CA VAL A 8 4.31 -3.79 -5.03
C VAL A 8 5.61 -4.43 -5.50
N VAL A 9 6.70 -3.66 -5.50
CA VAL A 9 8.03 -4.14 -5.90
C VAL A 9 8.51 -5.25 -4.96
N ILE A 10 8.37 -5.07 -3.64
CA ILE A 10 8.74 -6.07 -2.64
C ILE A 10 7.96 -7.37 -2.87
N PHE A 11 6.64 -7.28 -3.05
CA PHE A 11 5.80 -8.45 -3.36
C PHE A 11 6.21 -9.16 -4.66
N SER A 12 6.42 -8.40 -5.75
CA SER A 12 6.81 -8.98 -7.04
C SER A 12 8.17 -9.67 -6.96
N ILE A 13 9.15 -9.04 -6.30
CA ILE A 13 10.49 -9.64 -6.10
C ILE A 13 10.39 -10.91 -5.27
N LEU A 14 9.68 -10.88 -4.15
CA LEU A 14 9.52 -12.05 -3.29
C LEU A 14 8.87 -13.21 -4.05
N THR A 15 7.80 -12.94 -4.80
CA THR A 15 7.09 -13.95 -5.59
C THR A 15 8.01 -14.59 -6.64
N ILE A 16 8.79 -13.77 -7.37
CA ILE A 16 9.73 -14.28 -8.38
C ILE A 16 10.81 -15.13 -7.72
N ILE A 17 11.40 -14.65 -6.61
CA ILE A 17 12.40 -15.42 -5.85
C ILE A 17 11.81 -16.75 -5.38
N ALA A 18 10.58 -16.76 -4.88
CA ALA A 18 9.91 -17.98 -4.41
C ALA A 18 9.70 -19.00 -5.55
N VAL A 19 9.28 -18.53 -6.72
CA VAL A 19 9.12 -19.38 -7.92
C VAL A 19 10.46 -19.92 -8.40
N VAL A 20 11.51 -19.08 -8.47
CA VAL A 20 12.86 -19.51 -8.86
C VAL A 20 13.41 -20.52 -7.86
N LEU A 21 13.26 -20.26 -6.56
CA LEU A 21 13.68 -21.16 -5.50
C LEU A 21 12.98 -22.52 -5.61
N TRP A 22 11.72 -22.57 -6.04
CA TRP A 22 10.99 -23.82 -6.21
C TRP A 22 11.64 -24.78 -7.23
N PHE A 23 12.38 -24.27 -8.21
CA PHE A 23 13.15 -25.14 -9.13
C PHE A 23 14.29 -25.89 -8.44
N PHE A 24 14.79 -25.38 -7.31
CA PHE A 24 15.90 -25.97 -6.57
C PHE A 24 15.44 -26.65 -5.27
N VAL A 25 14.40 -26.12 -4.64
CA VAL A 25 13.85 -26.60 -3.37
C VAL A 25 12.38 -26.96 -3.59
N PRO A 26 12.02 -28.26 -3.55
CA PRO A 26 10.65 -28.68 -3.81
C PRO A 26 9.71 -28.12 -2.75
N VAL A 27 8.47 -27.81 -3.14
CA VAL A 27 7.43 -27.32 -2.22
C VAL A 27 7.11 -28.36 -1.15
N PHE A 28 7.23 -29.64 -1.50
CA PHE A 28 7.02 -30.77 -0.62
C PHE A 28 7.86 -31.96 -1.05
N GLY A 29 8.29 -32.74 -0.08
CA GLY A 29 8.94 -34.02 -0.33
C GLY A 29 8.51 -35.11 0.66
N LEU A 30 8.48 -36.33 0.14
CA LEU A 30 8.50 -37.58 0.89
C LEU A 30 9.87 -38.20 0.71
N LYS A 31 10.55 -38.53 1.81
CA LYS A 31 11.87 -39.16 1.76
C LYS A 31 11.90 -40.44 2.58
N SER A 32 12.52 -41.46 2.01
CA SER A 32 12.87 -42.74 2.61
C SER A 32 14.29 -43.12 2.18
N ILE A 33 14.77 -44.30 2.57
CA ILE A 33 16.14 -44.76 2.31
C ILE A 33 16.39 -44.89 0.79
N ASN A 34 15.47 -45.55 0.08
CA ASN A 34 15.59 -45.82 -1.38
C ASN A 34 14.44 -45.22 -2.19
N TYR A 35 13.69 -44.28 -1.60
CA TYR A 35 12.53 -43.67 -2.24
C TYR A 35 12.48 -42.19 -1.88
N GLU A 36 12.33 -41.34 -2.88
CA GLU A 36 12.06 -39.92 -2.68
C GLU A 36 11.02 -39.44 -3.69
N GLN A 37 10.02 -38.71 -3.23
CA GLN A 37 9.02 -38.08 -4.09
C GLN A 37 8.92 -36.61 -3.77
N MET A 38 9.07 -35.77 -4.78
CA MET A 38 9.13 -34.32 -4.65
C MET A 38 8.09 -33.65 -5.54
N ILE A 39 7.48 -32.58 -5.03
CA ILE A 39 6.64 -31.68 -5.83
C ILE A 39 7.51 -30.53 -6.35
N THR A 40 7.83 -30.61 -7.64
CA THR A 40 8.62 -29.63 -8.39
C THR A 40 7.71 -28.74 -9.24
N PRO A 41 8.22 -27.63 -9.81
CA PRO A 41 7.46 -26.78 -10.72
C PRO A 41 6.88 -27.54 -11.94
N LEU A 42 7.59 -28.58 -12.40
CA LEU A 42 7.18 -29.37 -13.57
C LEU A 42 6.21 -30.52 -13.21
N GLY A 43 6.15 -30.92 -11.94
CA GLY A 43 5.29 -31.99 -11.48
C GLY A 43 5.93 -32.84 -10.39
N PHE A 44 5.62 -34.13 -10.37
CA PHE A 44 6.14 -35.05 -9.38
C PHE A 44 7.43 -35.68 -9.87
N GLN A 45 8.52 -35.42 -9.16
CA GLN A 45 9.77 -36.13 -9.36
C GLN A 45 9.82 -37.29 -8.37
N ILE A 46 10.00 -38.51 -8.86
CA ILE A 46 10.07 -39.72 -8.04
C ILE A 46 11.44 -40.36 -8.28
N LEU A 47 12.28 -40.41 -7.25
CA LEU A 47 13.48 -41.23 -7.22
C LEU A 47 13.16 -42.55 -6.54
N PHE A 48 13.55 -43.64 -7.18
CA PHE A 48 13.42 -44.98 -6.64
C PHE A 48 14.71 -45.75 -6.90
N PHE A 49 15.41 -46.09 -5.82
CA PHE A 49 16.81 -46.47 -5.83
C PHE A 49 17.65 -45.42 -6.58
N GLU A 50 18.08 -45.71 -7.81
CA GLU A 50 18.87 -44.79 -8.66
C GLU A 50 18.11 -44.33 -9.90
N SER A 51 16.88 -44.81 -10.09
CA SER A 51 16.03 -44.45 -11.22
C SER A 51 15.22 -43.20 -10.91
N LYS A 52 15.28 -42.21 -11.81
CA LYS A 52 14.52 -40.97 -11.71
C LYS A 52 13.36 -40.97 -12.70
N TYR A 53 12.16 -40.80 -12.18
CA TYR A 53 10.94 -40.65 -12.94
C TYR A 53 10.37 -39.24 -12.75
N LEU A 54 9.85 -38.66 -13.83
CA LEU A 54 9.17 -37.37 -13.79
C LEU A 54 7.75 -37.54 -14.33
N LEU A 55 6.77 -37.34 -13.46
CA LEU A 55 5.37 -37.26 -13.84
C LEU A 55 4.99 -35.78 -13.98
N ILE A 56 4.87 -35.33 -15.22
CA ILE A 56 4.51 -33.93 -15.53
C ILE A 56 3.10 -33.65 -14.99
N SER A 57 2.97 -32.57 -14.23
CA SER A 57 1.68 -32.15 -13.67
C SER A 57 1.25 -30.79 -14.23
N PRO A 58 0.13 -30.73 -14.96
CA PRO A 58 -0.43 -29.44 -15.38
C PRO A 58 -0.74 -28.50 -14.21
N LEU A 59 -1.05 -29.05 -13.03
CA LEU A 59 -1.37 -28.26 -11.83
C LEU A 59 -0.17 -27.48 -11.32
N THR A 60 1.02 -28.10 -11.22
CA THR A 60 2.22 -27.39 -10.75
C THR A 60 2.67 -26.33 -11.76
N ILE A 61 2.56 -26.65 -13.05
CA ILE A 61 2.89 -25.70 -14.14
C ILE A 61 1.93 -24.49 -14.09
N LEU A 62 0.62 -24.74 -13.94
CA LEU A 62 -0.36 -23.67 -13.79
C LEU A 62 -0.10 -22.84 -12.53
N ALA A 63 0.31 -23.46 -11.42
CA ALA A 63 0.67 -22.74 -10.20
C ALA A 63 1.78 -21.71 -10.47
N VAL A 64 2.86 -22.13 -11.13
CA VAL A 64 3.98 -21.26 -11.53
C VAL A 64 3.47 -20.10 -12.40
N ILE A 65 2.67 -20.40 -13.42
CA ILE A 65 2.11 -19.38 -14.32
C ILE A 65 1.29 -18.37 -13.53
N PHE A 66 0.40 -18.82 -12.64
CA PHE A 66 -0.43 -17.94 -11.83
C PHE A 66 0.39 -17.05 -10.87
N PHE A 67 1.46 -17.59 -10.26
CA PHE A 67 2.36 -16.78 -9.45
C PHE A 67 3.12 -15.74 -10.29
N ILE A 68 3.61 -16.10 -11.47
CA ILE A 68 4.26 -15.14 -12.38
C ILE A 68 3.28 -14.04 -12.80
N ILE A 69 2.07 -14.41 -13.22
CA ILE A 69 1.01 -13.45 -13.58
C ILE A 69 0.71 -12.53 -12.39
N SER A 70 0.62 -13.07 -11.17
CA SER A 70 0.40 -12.26 -9.97
C SER A 70 1.49 -11.21 -9.76
N ALA A 71 2.77 -11.56 -9.96
CA ALA A 71 3.88 -10.63 -9.81
C ALA A 71 3.89 -9.54 -10.90
N VAL A 72 3.46 -9.88 -12.12
CA VAL A 72 3.49 -8.99 -13.30
C VAL A 72 2.29 -8.04 -13.35
N LEU A 73 1.10 -8.48 -12.95
CA LEU A 73 -0.15 -7.71 -13.08
C LEU A 73 -0.07 -6.30 -12.47
N PRO A 74 0.40 -6.11 -11.22
CA PRO A 74 0.54 -4.78 -10.62
C PRO A 74 1.57 -3.88 -11.32
N LEU A 75 2.59 -4.48 -11.96
CA LEU A 75 3.67 -3.76 -12.62
C LEU A 75 3.26 -3.28 -14.03
N ALA A 76 2.51 -4.12 -14.74
CA ALA A 76 1.98 -3.83 -16.06
C ALA A 76 0.75 -2.91 -16.00
N TRP A 77 -0.20 -3.18 -15.11
CA TRP A 77 -1.45 -2.43 -15.00
C TRP A 77 -1.46 -1.44 -13.83
N ARG A 78 -0.67 -0.37 -13.97
CA ARG A 78 -0.38 0.58 -12.87
C ARG A 78 -1.56 1.47 -12.45
N SER A 79 -2.49 1.72 -13.37
CA SER A 79 -3.48 2.80 -13.25
C SER A 79 -4.63 2.47 -12.30
N SER A 80 -4.93 1.18 -12.10
CA SER A 80 -6.17 0.77 -11.44
C SER A 80 -5.94 0.01 -10.14
N ARG A 81 -6.90 0.17 -9.20
CA ARG A 81 -6.97 -0.65 -7.97
C ARG A 81 -7.26 -2.12 -8.29
N TYR A 82 -7.88 -2.38 -9.44
CA TYR A 82 -8.21 -3.71 -9.91
C TYR A 82 -6.98 -4.58 -10.19
N SER A 83 -5.83 -3.96 -10.53
CA SER A 83 -4.57 -4.69 -10.69
C SER A 83 -4.14 -5.43 -9.42
N LEU A 84 -4.33 -4.83 -8.23
CA LEU A 84 -3.98 -5.43 -6.95
C LEU A 84 -4.93 -6.58 -6.57
N TYR A 85 -6.22 -6.43 -6.88
CA TYR A 85 -7.20 -7.51 -6.69
C TYR A 85 -6.93 -8.68 -7.64
N ALA A 86 -6.69 -8.40 -8.92
CA ALA A 86 -6.36 -9.41 -9.92
C ALA A 86 -5.07 -10.16 -9.57
N SER A 87 -4.05 -9.45 -9.10
CA SER A 87 -2.82 -10.04 -8.56
C SER A 87 -3.11 -11.01 -7.42
N THR A 88 -3.97 -10.62 -6.48
CA THR A 88 -4.31 -11.45 -5.31
C THR A 88 -5.09 -12.69 -5.72
N ILE A 89 -6.04 -12.55 -6.64
CA ILE A 89 -6.79 -13.67 -7.20
C ILE A 89 -5.85 -14.63 -7.93
N ALA A 90 -4.92 -14.12 -8.75
CA ALA A 90 -3.93 -14.94 -9.44
C ALA A 90 -3.02 -15.69 -8.45
N ALA A 91 -2.46 -15.01 -7.44
CA ALA A 91 -1.67 -15.67 -6.39
C ALA A 91 -2.49 -16.73 -5.64
N GLY A 92 -3.77 -16.45 -5.37
CA GLY A 92 -4.71 -17.40 -4.77
C GLY A 92 -4.90 -18.65 -5.63
N PHE A 93 -5.10 -18.49 -6.95
CA PHE A 93 -5.14 -19.63 -7.88
C PHE A 93 -3.83 -20.42 -7.87
N GLY A 94 -2.67 -19.75 -7.77
CA GLY A 94 -1.38 -20.42 -7.62
C GLY A 94 -1.34 -21.36 -6.41
N VAL A 95 -1.80 -20.89 -5.25
CA VAL A 95 -1.90 -21.71 -4.03
C VAL A 95 -2.93 -22.83 -4.19
N VAL A 96 -4.10 -22.55 -4.76
CA VAL A 96 -5.13 -23.58 -5.00
C VAL A 96 -4.61 -24.69 -5.91
N MET A 97 -3.84 -24.36 -6.94
CA MET A 97 -3.21 -25.36 -7.80
C MET A 97 -2.23 -26.25 -7.03
N ILE A 98 -1.42 -25.67 -6.13
CA ILE A 98 -0.53 -26.44 -5.24
C ILE A 98 -1.33 -27.36 -4.31
N VAL A 99 -2.40 -26.86 -3.69
CA VAL A 99 -3.29 -27.67 -2.83
C VAL A 99 -3.91 -28.83 -3.63
N ASN A 100 -4.37 -28.58 -4.85
CA ASN A 100 -4.88 -29.63 -5.73
C ASN A 100 -3.79 -30.64 -6.11
N THR A 101 -2.54 -30.22 -6.28
CA THR A 101 -1.40 -31.12 -6.47
C THR A 101 -1.21 -32.03 -5.25
N PHE A 102 -1.35 -31.52 -4.03
CA PHE A 102 -1.32 -32.34 -2.81
C PHE A 102 -2.47 -33.35 -2.77
N ILE A 103 -3.70 -32.92 -3.08
CA ILE A 103 -4.86 -33.82 -3.13
C ILE A 103 -4.63 -34.92 -4.17
N PHE A 104 -4.10 -34.57 -5.35
CA PHE A 104 -3.75 -35.53 -6.38
C PHE A 104 -2.71 -36.53 -5.88
N GLN A 105 -1.65 -36.04 -5.23
CA GLN A 105 -0.60 -36.88 -4.65
C GLN A 105 -1.16 -37.86 -3.62
N GLN A 106 -1.99 -37.38 -2.69
CA GLN A 106 -2.60 -38.21 -1.64
C GLN A 106 -3.65 -39.21 -2.15
N ARG A 107 -4.23 -38.96 -3.33
CA ARG A 107 -5.27 -39.84 -3.89
C ARG A 107 -4.73 -40.87 -4.88
N TYR A 108 -3.70 -40.50 -5.64
CA TYR A 108 -3.23 -41.29 -6.79
C TYR A 108 -1.80 -41.76 -6.66
N LEU A 109 -0.96 -41.08 -5.88
CA LEU A 109 0.44 -41.46 -5.67
C LEU A 109 0.67 -42.06 -4.27
N HIS A 110 -0.30 -41.93 -3.38
CA HIS A 110 -0.30 -42.55 -2.07
C HIS A 110 -1.67 -43.21 -1.84
N TYR A 111 -1.70 -44.47 -1.43
CA TYR A 111 -2.94 -45.22 -1.21
C TYR A 111 -2.78 -46.17 -0.02
N TYR A 112 -3.53 -45.96 1.07
CA TYR A 112 -3.47 -46.76 2.31
C TYR A 112 -2.04 -47.03 2.83
N GLY A 113 -1.17 -46.01 2.78
CA GLY A 113 0.23 -46.12 3.23
C GLY A 113 1.20 -46.64 2.17
N TYR A 114 0.71 -47.15 1.04
CA TYR A 114 1.53 -47.54 -0.10
C TYR A 114 1.78 -46.35 -1.02
N SER A 115 3.00 -46.21 -1.52
CA SER A 115 3.34 -45.31 -2.61
C SER A 115 3.14 -46.00 -3.95
N VAL A 116 2.53 -45.29 -4.90
CA VAL A 116 2.32 -45.77 -6.27
C VAL A 116 3.48 -45.29 -7.13
N LEU A 117 4.27 -46.22 -7.65
CA LEU A 117 5.32 -45.89 -8.61
C LEU A 117 4.83 -46.16 -10.04
N PRO A 118 4.66 -45.12 -10.88
CA PRO A 118 4.38 -45.32 -12.28
C PRO A 118 5.64 -45.82 -13.00
N THR A 119 5.47 -46.86 -13.82
CA THR A 119 6.50 -47.43 -14.71
C THR A 119 6.00 -47.35 -16.16
N PRO A 120 6.89 -47.49 -17.16
CA PRO A 120 6.47 -47.49 -18.57
C PRO A 120 5.37 -48.51 -18.90
N ASN A 121 5.31 -49.63 -18.17
CA ASN A 121 4.41 -50.75 -18.46
C ASN A 121 3.26 -50.91 -17.45
N GLY A 122 3.11 -50.00 -16.47
CA GLY A 122 2.09 -50.13 -15.42
C GLY A 122 2.45 -49.37 -14.15
N ALA A 123 1.93 -49.81 -13.01
CA ALA A 123 2.26 -49.22 -11.71
C ALA A 123 2.43 -50.33 -10.66
N PHE A 124 3.34 -50.11 -9.72
CA PHE A 124 3.47 -50.98 -8.54
C PHE A 124 3.26 -50.19 -7.26
N TYR A 125 2.72 -50.88 -6.24
CA TYR A 125 2.49 -50.34 -4.91
C TYR A 125 3.64 -50.78 -4.01
N ILE A 126 4.30 -49.82 -3.35
CA ILE A 126 5.33 -50.14 -2.37
C ILE A 126 5.09 -49.40 -1.07
N PHE A 127 5.19 -50.14 0.03
CA PHE A 127 5.20 -49.57 1.36
C PHE A 127 6.64 -49.24 1.76
N PHE A 128 6.90 -47.96 2.06
CA PHE A 128 8.14 -47.51 2.68
C PHE A 128 7.85 -46.63 3.89
N PRO A 129 8.59 -46.78 5.01
CA PRO A 129 8.59 -45.78 6.06
C PRO A 129 9.16 -44.49 5.46
N SER A 130 8.34 -43.44 5.40
CA SER A 130 8.71 -42.17 4.79
C SER A 130 8.49 -41.02 5.77
N THR A 131 9.36 -40.03 5.68
CA THR A 131 9.23 -38.75 6.38
C THR A 131 8.78 -37.69 5.40
N THR A 132 7.80 -36.89 5.80
CA THR A 132 7.33 -35.71 5.05
C THR A 132 8.13 -34.48 5.42
N TYR A 133 8.40 -33.62 4.45
CA TYR A 133 8.93 -32.29 4.71
C TYR A 133 8.33 -31.26 3.76
N PHE A 134 8.22 -30.02 4.23
CA PHE A 134 7.79 -28.87 3.45
C PHE A 134 8.98 -27.98 3.15
N GLY A 135 9.15 -27.59 1.89
CA GLY A 135 10.27 -26.77 1.47
C GLY A 135 10.04 -25.29 1.78
N LEU A 136 11.15 -24.54 1.87
CA LEU A 136 11.14 -23.09 2.05
C LEU A 136 10.31 -22.36 0.96
N SER A 137 10.33 -22.89 -0.27
CA SER A 137 9.54 -22.37 -1.40
C SER A 137 8.05 -22.29 -1.09
N LEU A 138 7.47 -23.29 -0.40
CA LEU A 138 6.06 -23.27 -0.01
C LEU A 138 5.75 -22.10 0.93
N TYR A 139 6.56 -21.94 1.97
CA TYR A 139 6.37 -20.86 2.96
C TYR A 139 6.48 -19.48 2.31
N LEU A 140 7.43 -19.29 1.38
CA LEU A 140 7.56 -18.04 0.64
C LEU A 140 6.37 -17.76 -0.29
N LEU A 141 5.84 -18.78 -0.97
CA LEU A 141 4.66 -18.62 -1.83
C LEU A 141 3.40 -18.27 -1.03
N VAL A 142 3.20 -18.91 0.13
CA VAL A 142 2.10 -18.58 1.06
C VAL A 142 2.29 -17.19 1.65
N GLY A 143 3.52 -16.83 2.04
CA GLY A 143 3.85 -15.48 2.51
C GLY A 143 3.62 -14.41 1.44
N ALA A 144 3.95 -14.71 0.18
CA ALA A 144 3.69 -13.84 -0.95
C ALA A 144 2.18 -13.62 -1.17
N LEU A 145 1.36 -14.67 -1.04
CA LEU A 145 -0.09 -14.52 -1.05
C LEU A 145 -0.56 -13.59 0.09
N GLY A 146 -0.04 -13.77 1.30
CA GLY A 146 -0.32 -12.89 2.43
C GLY A 146 0.01 -11.43 2.13
N LEU A 147 1.18 -11.15 1.57
CA LEU A 147 1.56 -9.80 1.13
C LEU A 147 0.66 -9.26 0.02
N SER A 148 0.21 -10.11 -0.92
CA SER A 148 -0.74 -9.69 -1.95
C SER A 148 -2.09 -9.31 -1.34
N VAL A 149 -2.57 -10.05 -0.35
CA VAL A 149 -3.80 -9.71 0.41
C VAL A 149 -3.63 -8.38 1.14
N VAL A 150 -2.50 -8.17 1.83
CA VAL A 150 -2.22 -6.89 2.48
C VAL A 150 -2.16 -5.75 1.45
N ASN A 151 -1.54 -5.99 0.29
CA ASN A 151 -1.47 -5.03 -0.81
C ASN A 151 -2.86 -4.68 -1.35
N SER A 152 -3.74 -5.66 -1.56
CA SER A 152 -5.11 -5.39 -2.03
C SER A 152 -5.95 -4.68 -0.97
N ALA A 153 -5.88 -5.12 0.29
CA ALA A 153 -6.66 -4.55 1.40
C ALA A 153 -6.22 -3.10 1.73
N THR A 154 -4.92 -2.86 1.86
CA THR A 154 -4.37 -1.52 2.20
C THR A 154 -4.14 -0.64 0.97
N ARG A 155 -4.47 -1.14 -0.22
CA ARG A 155 -4.19 -0.51 -1.52
C ARG A 155 -2.70 -0.22 -1.73
N ALA A 156 -1.83 -1.12 -1.27
CA ALA A 156 -0.38 -1.01 -1.32
C ALA A 156 0.10 0.30 -0.68
N ARG A 157 -0.31 0.52 0.58
CA ARG A 157 0.08 1.69 1.37
C ARG A 157 0.51 1.32 2.80
N TRP A 158 0.87 0.07 3.05
CA TRP A 158 1.19 -0.40 4.40
C TRP A 158 2.63 -0.08 4.83
N LEU A 159 3.54 0.22 3.89
CA LEU A 159 4.83 0.80 4.23
C LEU A 159 4.67 2.32 4.44
N SER A 160 5.07 2.80 5.61
CA SER A 160 5.09 4.24 5.95
C SER A 160 6.31 4.97 5.37
N VAL A 161 7.24 4.23 4.76
CA VAL A 161 8.49 4.77 4.22
C VAL A 161 8.20 5.76 3.08
N GLY A 162 8.43 7.04 3.35
CA GLY A 162 8.24 8.13 2.37
C GLY A 162 6.87 8.81 2.39
N ARG A 163 6.01 8.55 3.38
CA ARG A 163 4.86 9.43 3.63
C ARG A 163 5.36 10.72 4.27
N MET A 164 5.43 11.80 3.49
CA MET A 164 5.47 13.14 4.06
C MET A 164 4.22 13.33 4.91
N THR A 165 4.38 13.69 6.19
CA THR A 165 3.25 14.18 6.97
C THR A 165 2.65 15.42 6.29
N LEU A 166 1.42 15.80 6.62
CA LEU A 166 0.82 17.05 6.11
C LEU A 166 1.74 18.25 6.35
N ILE A 167 2.44 18.24 7.48
CA ILE A 167 3.45 19.23 7.89
C ILE A 167 4.69 19.14 7.00
N ASP A 168 5.24 17.94 6.75
CA ASP A 168 6.41 17.77 5.87
C ASP A 168 6.12 18.16 4.43
N LYS A 169 4.89 17.87 3.97
CA LYS A 169 4.43 18.26 2.63
C LYS A 169 4.32 19.78 2.53
N LEU A 170 3.71 20.41 3.53
CA LEU A 170 3.61 21.88 3.59
C LEU A 170 4.98 22.53 3.64
N ARG A 171 5.89 22.01 4.48
CA ARG A 171 7.28 22.46 4.59
C ARG A 171 8.01 22.33 3.26
N SER A 172 7.89 21.19 2.57
CA SER A 172 8.50 21.02 1.25
C SER A 172 7.92 21.97 0.19
N GLU A 173 6.63 22.31 0.27
CA GLU A 173 5.98 23.24 -0.67
C GLU A 173 6.31 24.71 -0.36
N LEU A 174 6.49 25.04 0.92
CA LEU A 174 7.06 26.30 1.42
C LEU A 174 8.49 26.51 0.91
N GLU A 175 9.35 25.50 1.05
CA GLU A 175 10.75 25.56 0.56
C GLU A 175 10.82 25.67 -0.98
N LYS A 176 9.87 25.09 -1.72
CA LYS A 176 9.80 25.15 -3.19
C LYS A 176 9.08 26.39 -3.74
N GLY A 177 8.55 27.26 -2.87
CA GLY A 177 7.94 28.53 -3.26
C GLY A 177 6.53 28.44 -3.85
N GLY A 178 5.77 27.38 -3.51
CA GLY A 178 4.38 27.18 -3.92
C GLY A 178 3.44 27.20 -2.71
N ILE A 179 3.50 28.27 -1.91
CA ILE A 179 2.87 28.36 -0.58
C ILE A 179 1.35 28.31 -0.66
N ILE A 180 0.76 29.03 -1.62
CA ILE A 180 -0.69 29.05 -1.87
C ILE A 180 -1.20 27.66 -2.27
N ARG A 181 -0.42 26.90 -3.06
CA ARG A 181 -0.78 25.53 -3.46
C ARG A 181 -0.75 24.54 -2.29
N GLY A 182 0.21 24.69 -1.38
CA GLY A 182 0.29 23.85 -0.18
C GLY A 182 -0.89 24.08 0.76
N LEU A 183 -1.25 25.34 0.98
CA LEU A 183 -2.39 25.71 1.81
C LEU A 183 -3.72 25.34 1.14
N LEU A 184 -3.86 25.52 -0.18
CA LEU A 184 -4.99 25.00 -0.97
C LEU A 184 -5.21 23.51 -0.77
N THR A 185 -4.12 22.74 -0.82
CA THR A 185 -4.17 21.29 -0.66
C THR A 185 -4.57 20.89 0.76
N LEU A 186 -4.21 21.70 1.76
CA LEU A 186 -4.69 21.52 3.13
C LEU A 186 -6.17 21.88 3.29
N LEU A 187 -6.59 23.03 2.77
CA LEU A 187 -7.98 23.50 2.85
C LEU A 187 -8.94 22.52 2.17
N THR A 188 -8.59 22.03 0.98
CA THR A 188 -9.33 20.97 0.29
C THR A 188 -9.33 19.65 1.07
N SER A 189 -8.22 19.30 1.75
CA SER A 189 -8.19 18.10 2.60
C SER A 189 -9.03 18.23 3.87
N LEU A 190 -9.27 19.45 4.34
CA LEU A 190 -10.08 19.78 5.50
C LEU A 190 -11.55 20.06 5.14
N GLY A 191 -11.90 20.10 3.85
CA GLY A 191 -13.26 20.37 3.39
C GLY A 191 -13.73 21.82 3.59
N LEU A 192 -12.79 22.78 3.62
CA LEU A 192 -13.10 24.19 3.82
C LEU A 192 -13.30 24.89 2.48
N ASP A 193 -14.39 25.66 2.36
CA ASP A 193 -14.66 26.48 1.19
C ASP A 193 -13.71 27.68 1.11
N TYR A 194 -13.17 27.92 -0.08
CA TYR A 194 -12.27 29.03 -0.35
C TYR A 194 -12.62 29.70 -1.68
N ALA A 195 -12.37 31.01 -1.76
CA ALA A 195 -12.46 31.82 -2.96
C ALA A 195 -11.05 32.25 -3.39
N VAL A 196 -10.64 31.88 -4.60
CA VAL A 196 -9.41 32.42 -5.20
C VAL A 196 -9.76 33.78 -5.79
N VAL A 197 -9.18 34.84 -5.25
CA VAL A 197 -9.45 36.21 -5.72
C VAL A 197 -8.51 36.57 -6.87
N ASN A 198 -7.22 36.22 -6.76
CA ASN A 198 -6.16 36.34 -7.78
C ASN A 198 -5.11 35.24 -7.57
N ASP A 199 -4.14 35.08 -8.49
CA ASP A 199 -3.04 34.10 -8.37
C ASP A 199 -2.20 34.24 -7.09
N THR A 200 -2.21 35.43 -6.48
CA THR A 200 -1.48 35.77 -5.24
C THR A 200 -2.39 36.00 -4.03
N HIS A 201 -3.72 35.89 -4.19
CA HIS A 201 -4.68 36.21 -3.14
C HIS A 201 -5.75 35.12 -3.02
N LEU A 202 -5.75 34.45 -1.87
CA LEU A 202 -6.72 33.41 -1.54
C LEU A 202 -7.52 33.81 -0.31
N LYS A 203 -8.85 33.80 -0.42
CA LYS A 203 -9.76 34.11 0.68
C LYS A 203 -10.43 32.83 1.17
N VAL A 204 -10.32 32.52 2.45
CA VAL A 204 -11.03 31.40 3.11
C VAL A 204 -11.91 32.01 4.17
N MET A 205 -13.22 32.11 3.94
CA MET A 205 -14.13 32.78 4.88
C MET A 205 -13.63 34.21 5.24
N ASP A 206 -13.33 34.47 6.51
CA ASP A 206 -12.82 35.73 7.08
C ASP A 206 -11.28 35.87 6.96
N LEU A 207 -10.61 34.89 6.37
CA LEU A 207 -9.16 34.80 6.29
C LEU A 207 -8.71 35.20 4.89
N SER A 208 -7.74 36.12 4.81
CA SER A 208 -7.12 36.50 3.53
C SER A 208 -5.64 36.15 3.54
N LEU A 209 -5.24 35.40 2.51
CA LEU A 209 -3.86 34.96 2.27
C LEU A 209 -3.32 35.78 1.11
N LEU A 210 -2.36 36.65 1.40
CA LEU A 210 -1.69 37.48 0.41
C LEU A 210 -0.23 37.05 0.29
N GLU A 211 0.17 36.70 -0.92
CA GLU A 211 1.59 36.60 -1.28
C GLU A 211 2.08 37.99 -1.70
N GLU A 212 2.86 38.62 -0.82
CA GLU A 212 3.49 39.92 -1.06
C GLU A 212 4.86 39.76 -1.73
N ASP A 213 5.05 40.55 -2.79
CA ASP A 213 6.29 40.91 -3.49
C ASP A 213 7.06 39.77 -4.22
N GLU A 214 7.34 39.96 -5.52
CA GLU A 214 8.09 39.02 -6.35
C GLU A 214 9.56 38.85 -5.91
N ARG A 215 10.12 39.88 -5.28
CA ARG A 215 11.53 39.91 -4.83
C ARG A 215 11.73 39.38 -3.41
N ASN A 216 10.71 39.44 -2.57
CA ASN A 216 10.72 39.01 -1.18
C ASN A 216 9.40 38.27 -0.87
N ARG A 217 9.21 37.07 -1.43
CA ARG A 217 8.00 36.26 -1.24
C ARG A 217 7.68 36.10 0.26
N ARG A 218 6.74 36.90 0.73
CA ARG A 218 6.19 36.90 2.09
C ARG A 218 4.73 36.49 1.96
N LEU A 219 4.30 35.50 2.73
CA LEU A 219 2.89 35.16 2.83
C LEU A 219 2.36 35.78 4.11
N SER A 220 1.41 36.69 3.99
CA SER A 220 0.70 37.28 5.10
C SER A 220 -0.69 36.63 5.20
N ILE A 221 -0.96 36.01 6.34
CA ILE A 221 -2.28 35.52 6.72
C ILE A 221 -2.92 36.58 7.58
N PHE A 222 -3.99 37.20 7.10
CA PHE A 222 -4.75 38.18 7.86
C PHE A 222 -6.03 37.55 8.38
N PHE A 223 -6.33 37.84 9.65
CA PHE A 223 -7.59 37.49 10.29
C PHE A 223 -8.39 38.78 10.54
N GLU A 224 -9.72 38.72 10.46
CA GLU A 224 -10.60 39.87 10.80
C GLU A 224 -10.40 40.40 12.23
N SER A 225 -9.77 39.63 13.13
CA SER A 225 -9.41 40.06 14.48
C SER A 225 -8.14 40.94 14.56
N ASN A 226 -7.67 41.49 13.44
CA ASN A 226 -6.39 42.20 13.30
C ASN A 226 -5.15 41.35 13.64
N GLU A 227 -5.30 40.03 13.80
CA GLU A 227 -4.15 39.13 13.91
C GLU A 227 -3.50 38.94 12.54
N VAL A 228 -2.17 38.84 12.50
CA VAL A 228 -1.41 38.63 11.27
C VAL A 228 -0.35 37.56 11.48
N ILE A 229 -0.29 36.55 10.60
CA ILE A 229 0.81 35.58 10.56
C ILE A 229 1.59 35.79 9.25
N VAL A 230 2.88 36.14 9.34
CA VAL A 230 3.73 36.36 8.18
C VAL A 230 4.80 35.28 8.07
N PHE A 231 4.74 34.50 7.00
CA PHE A 231 5.78 33.55 6.60
C PHE A 231 6.71 34.22 5.60
N SER A 232 8.02 34.14 5.82
CA SER A 232 9.00 34.64 4.85
C SER A 232 9.84 33.50 4.30
N LYS A 233 9.99 33.44 2.97
CA LYS A 233 10.78 32.40 2.27
C LYS A 233 12.24 32.32 2.74
N ASN A 234 12.81 33.45 3.17
CA ASN A 234 14.23 33.55 3.55
C ASN A 234 14.46 33.50 5.07
N SER A 235 13.40 33.29 5.86
CA SER A 235 13.47 33.24 7.31
C SER A 235 13.00 31.88 7.83
N LYS A 236 13.77 31.28 8.73
CA LYS A 236 13.31 30.11 9.50
C LYS A 236 12.24 30.47 10.54
N LYS A 237 12.00 31.78 10.73
CA LYS A 237 11.07 32.34 11.71
C LYS A 237 9.83 32.90 11.03
N VAL A 238 8.69 32.66 11.65
CA VAL A 238 7.37 33.15 11.31
C VAL A 238 7.04 34.28 12.28
N LEU A 239 6.53 35.39 11.75
CA LEU A 239 6.07 36.51 12.56
C LEU A 239 4.60 36.30 12.86
N TYR A 240 4.22 36.42 14.13
CA TYR A 240 2.83 36.46 14.55
C TYR A 240 2.57 37.78 15.27
N GLN A 241 1.55 38.50 14.82
CA GLN A 241 1.01 39.67 15.48
C GLN A 241 -0.36 39.32 16.06
N ASN A 242 -0.53 39.49 17.37
CA ASN A 242 -1.82 39.27 18.03
C ASN A 242 -2.77 40.48 17.80
N SER A 243 -4.02 40.36 18.26
CA SER A 243 -5.05 41.41 18.13
C SER A 243 -4.72 42.71 18.88
N GLU A 244 -3.78 42.66 19.83
CA GLU A 244 -3.32 43.79 20.64
C GLU A 244 -2.08 44.48 20.04
N GLY A 245 -1.55 43.94 18.93
CA GLY A 245 -0.37 44.48 18.24
C GLY A 245 0.98 43.98 18.78
N GLU A 246 0.99 43.02 19.72
CA GLU A 246 2.23 42.37 20.14
C GLU A 246 2.78 41.45 19.05
N ILE A 247 4.06 41.59 18.78
CA ILE A 247 4.77 40.81 17.76
C ILE A 247 5.60 39.72 18.43
N LYS A 248 5.37 38.46 18.03
CA LYS A 248 6.14 37.28 18.46
C LYS A 248 6.73 36.56 17.26
N TYR A 249 7.93 36.01 17.44
CA TYR A 249 8.62 35.23 16.42
C TYR A 249 8.61 33.76 16.82
N TYR A 250 8.07 32.91 15.96
CA TYR A 250 8.00 31.47 16.13
C TYR A 250 8.88 30.77 15.09
N ASP A 251 9.29 29.55 15.38
CA ASP A 251 9.87 28.70 14.35
C ASP A 251 8.80 28.28 13.33
N LEU A 252 9.24 27.93 12.11
CA LEU A 252 8.34 27.59 11.00
C LEU A 252 7.31 26.50 11.34
N GLU A 253 7.69 25.50 12.13
CA GLU A 253 6.78 24.44 12.55
C GLU A 253 5.71 24.94 13.53
N GLU A 254 6.07 25.78 14.50
CA GLU A 254 5.12 26.41 15.42
C GLU A 254 4.21 27.40 14.68
N GLY A 255 4.75 28.19 13.75
CA GLY A 255 3.96 29.11 12.93
C GLY A 255 2.91 28.38 12.09
N ILE A 256 3.25 27.21 11.52
CA ILE A 256 2.28 26.36 10.81
C ILE A 256 1.21 25.83 11.78
N ARG A 257 1.60 25.38 12.98
CA ARG A 257 0.65 24.89 13.99
C ARG A 257 -0.32 25.98 14.44
N ILE A 258 0.16 27.19 14.68
CA ILE A 258 -0.66 28.36 15.05
C ILE A 258 -1.61 28.73 13.93
N ALA A 259 -1.14 28.76 12.68
CA ALA A 259 -2.01 29.03 11.53
C ALA A 259 -3.12 27.99 11.43
N LEU A 260 -2.80 26.69 11.59
CA LEU A 260 -3.77 25.62 11.55
C LEU A 260 -4.75 25.64 12.72
N SER A 261 -4.29 25.90 13.94
CA SER A 261 -5.17 25.97 15.11
C SER A 261 -6.18 27.09 14.96
N LYS A 262 -5.75 28.27 14.51
CA LYS A 262 -6.62 29.43 14.26
C LYS A 262 -7.61 29.19 13.13
N ILE A 263 -7.18 28.55 12.03
CA ILE A 263 -8.07 28.13 10.94
C ILE A 263 -9.15 27.16 11.47
N LEU A 264 -8.76 26.17 12.28
CA LEU A 264 -9.68 25.19 12.84
C LEU A 264 -10.64 25.77 13.87
N GLU A 265 -10.16 26.62 14.78
CA GLU A 265 -11.01 27.34 15.75
C GLU A 265 -12.13 28.12 15.05
N ARG A 266 -11.80 28.84 13.97
CA ARG A 266 -12.77 29.60 13.19
C ARG A 266 -13.73 28.70 12.40
N ALA A 267 -13.25 27.61 11.82
CA ALA A 267 -14.10 26.63 11.14
C ALA A 267 -15.15 26.03 12.10
N VAL A 268 -14.77 25.76 13.35
CA VAL A 268 -15.70 25.27 14.39
C VAL A 268 -16.71 26.34 14.81
N LEU A 269 -16.28 27.59 14.98
CA LEU A 269 -17.16 28.72 15.31
C LEU A 269 -18.19 29.01 14.20
N PHE A 270 -17.81 28.86 12.93
CA PHE A 270 -18.70 29.05 11.80
C PHE A 270 -19.78 27.94 11.71
N ASN A 271 -19.38 26.67 11.86
CA ASN A 271 -20.33 25.56 11.91
C ASN A 271 -21.33 25.71 13.07
N ASN A 272 -20.89 26.19 14.23
CA ASN A 272 -21.79 26.46 15.36
C ASN A 272 -22.74 27.65 15.11
N LYS A 273 -22.33 28.69 14.36
CA LYS A 273 -23.23 29.79 13.97
C LYS A 273 -24.26 29.35 12.92
N GLN A 274 -23.88 28.45 12.02
CA GLN A 274 -24.76 27.98 10.94
C GLN A 274 -25.80 26.96 11.44
N TYR A 275 -25.52 26.24 12.54
CA TYR A 275 -26.45 25.31 13.19
C TYR A 275 -27.11 25.85 14.48
N GLY A 276 -26.68 27.00 15.00
CA GLY A 276 -27.20 27.62 16.23
C GLY A 276 -28.06 28.86 16.01
N GLY A 277 -28.51 29.11 14.78
CA GLY A 277 -29.19 30.34 14.38
C GLY A 277 -30.54 30.12 13.74
N ASP A 278 -31.46 29.40 14.40
CA ASP A 278 -32.90 29.59 14.16
C ASP A 278 -33.72 29.13 15.38
N ASP A 279 -33.81 29.98 16.40
CA ASP A 279 -34.73 29.79 17.54
C ASP A 279 -35.62 31.02 17.73
N ASN A 280 -35.90 31.76 16.65
CA ASN A 280 -36.72 32.97 16.67
C ASN A 280 -37.81 33.03 15.59
N ASN A 281 -38.32 31.88 15.14
CA ASN A 281 -39.48 31.79 14.24
C ASN A 281 -40.72 31.17 14.92
N ASN A 282 -41.02 31.58 16.16
CA ASN A 282 -42.24 31.17 16.86
C ASN A 282 -43.35 32.25 16.88
N LYS A 283 -43.46 33.03 15.80
CA LYS A 283 -44.62 33.90 15.53
C LYS A 283 -44.86 34.01 14.03
N LEU A 284 -45.56 33.02 13.45
CA LEU A 284 -46.41 33.17 12.26
C LEU A 284 -47.11 31.82 11.96
N TYR A 285 -47.87 31.34 12.95
CA TYR A 285 -49.06 30.52 12.72
C TYR A 285 -50.13 30.95 13.73
N ASN A 286 -50.78 32.05 13.38
CA ASN A 286 -52.22 32.30 13.52
C ASN A 286 -52.64 33.06 12.28
#